data_AF-A0A8T3Z2F0-F1
#
_entry.id   AF-A0A8T3Z2F0-F1
#
_cell.length_a   1.000
_cell.length_b   1.000
_cell.length_c   1.000
_cell.angle_alpha   90.00
_cell.angle_beta   90.00
_cell.angle_gamma   90.00
#
_symmetry.space_group_name_H-M   'P 1'
#
loop_
_entity.id
_entity.type
_entity.pdbx_description
1 polymer ?
#
loop_
_entity_poly.entity_id
_entity_poly.type
_entity_poly.pdbx_seq_one_letter_code
_entity_poly.pdbx_strand_id
1 'polypeptide(L)'
;MIDAADEMVNNPQLPSRIPLDLQIDWNAEMVPLVRVNASPAWRGNIETEFDADFVMEKAINRPLAPETIIKQLQRTGGTPFIIRNISMNYPGDLFTPIGNLNHLRRQILEKIKDKILEAYRPSSEEIEATRNQLVQLKKDLNLEELHSEELNLEESNLVEPNLVESNSEELPLKNYHLEDGSAAVDSDLNRVDLNQVKTHSQPIKLAIYVDCTSSLEAALQAGCKRIYFQPKIEIDRGNRFQEIFSCLKHNHDYDAYFKMMGLSLLEAANLCQEYESDLIWKWPEITNKKFIDGAINILNILPEKTIPGVMIGGMGALWALKDIRDSVSLYGSGGLNVWNHMTINELCSNDELLKSITLSPEISREELRKVVSHIHNSDIVSQLEFLVQGNLEALVSEDCLPCVIKDEKIINKLKNSPYTFLGIKDFKNRIFPVEIDAECRTHISNSVELCLLDHIPYLQDMGFNSLVIDSRSKPSDYVHTMISLYQEALELTTAGEPHLEKRLHSLKIKVKKISNGGITTGNFLRGVHDDN
;
A
#
# COMPACT_ATOMS: atom_id res chain seq x y z
N MET A 1 6.76 10.96 -30.06
CA MET A 1 6.25 10.33 -28.82
C MET A 1 7.30 9.42 -28.17
N ILE A 2 8.03 8.61 -28.96
CA ILE A 2 9.13 7.77 -28.45
C ILE A 2 10.30 8.63 -27.93
N ASP A 3 10.67 9.71 -28.63
CA ASP A 3 11.77 10.60 -28.22
C ASP A 3 11.52 11.29 -26.87
N ALA A 4 10.27 11.67 -26.58
CA ALA A 4 9.92 12.33 -25.31
C ALA A 4 9.97 11.37 -24.11
N ALA A 5 9.68 10.08 -24.33
CA ALA A 5 9.75 9.06 -23.29
C ALA A 5 11.21 8.69 -22.96
N ASP A 6 12.06 8.57 -23.98
CA ASP A 6 13.51 8.37 -23.78
C ASP A 6 14.17 9.58 -23.11
N GLU A 7 13.70 10.79 -23.37
CA GLU A 7 14.17 12.01 -22.68
C GLU A 7 13.79 12.01 -21.19
N MET A 8 12.57 11.57 -20.84
CA MET A 8 12.09 11.47 -19.46
C MET A 8 12.80 10.38 -18.65
N VAL A 9 13.12 9.24 -19.27
CA VAL A 9 13.82 8.11 -18.63
C VAL A 9 15.27 8.49 -18.31
N ASN A 10 15.92 9.24 -19.19
CA ASN A 10 17.32 9.65 -19.02
C ASN A 10 17.49 10.94 -18.21
N ASN A 11 16.41 11.69 -17.96
CA ASN A 11 16.43 12.94 -17.20
C ASN A 11 15.12 13.06 -16.39
N PRO A 12 15.05 12.50 -15.16
CA PRO A 12 13.83 12.49 -14.35
C PRO A 12 13.52 13.90 -13.85
N GLN A 13 12.93 14.71 -14.72
CA GLN A 13 12.40 16.02 -14.38
C GLN A 13 10.96 15.83 -13.89
N LEU A 14 10.64 16.44 -12.76
CA LEU A 14 9.27 16.53 -12.24
C LEU A 14 8.33 16.97 -13.37
N PRO A 15 7.15 16.33 -13.53
CA PRO A 15 6.33 16.41 -14.74
C PRO A 15 5.77 17.81 -15.07
N SER A 16 5.97 18.80 -14.19
CA SER A 16 5.87 20.21 -14.53
C SER A 16 6.64 21.05 -13.50
N ARG A 17 7.71 21.73 -13.90
CA ARG A 17 8.37 22.70 -13.02
C ARG A 17 7.47 23.92 -12.86
N ILE A 18 7.35 24.43 -11.64
CA ILE A 18 6.58 25.64 -11.31
C ILE A 18 7.33 26.87 -11.83
N PRO A 19 6.77 27.62 -12.78
CA PRO A 19 7.40 28.82 -13.32
C PRO A 19 7.36 29.96 -12.30
N LEU A 20 8.51 30.63 -12.15
CA LEU A 20 8.72 31.78 -11.29
C LEU A 20 9.11 33.00 -12.14
N ASP A 21 8.46 34.14 -11.91
CA ASP A 21 8.92 35.44 -12.37
C ASP A 21 9.44 36.24 -11.18
N LEU A 22 10.63 36.83 -11.35
CA LEU A 22 11.31 37.62 -10.32
C LEU A 22 11.31 39.09 -10.71
N GLN A 23 11.02 39.96 -9.74
CA GLN A 23 11.32 41.39 -9.80
C GLN A 23 12.23 41.74 -8.63
N ILE A 24 13.36 42.38 -8.92
CA ILE A 24 14.38 42.73 -7.93
C ILE A 24 14.66 44.22 -8.00
N ASP A 25 14.43 44.90 -6.89
CA ASP A 25 14.71 46.32 -6.70
C ASP A 25 15.70 46.48 -5.53
N TRP A 26 16.24 47.69 -5.32
CA TRP A 26 17.14 47.99 -4.20
C TRP A 26 16.56 49.11 -3.35
N ASN A 27 16.50 48.91 -2.04
CA ASN A 27 16.01 49.94 -1.12
C ASN A 27 17.08 51.03 -0.86
N ALA A 28 16.75 52.02 -0.02
CA ALA A 28 17.66 53.13 0.29
C ALA A 28 19.00 52.70 0.94
N GLU A 29 19.04 51.53 1.55
CA GLU A 29 20.22 50.93 2.17
C GLU A 29 20.95 49.95 1.23
N MET A 30 20.54 49.89 -0.04
CA MET A 30 21.06 48.97 -1.05
C MET A 30 20.87 47.48 -0.72
N VAL A 31 19.83 47.16 0.05
CA VAL A 31 19.34 45.79 0.24
C VAL A 31 18.46 45.40 -0.94
N PRO A 32 18.66 44.22 -1.57
CA PRO A 32 17.76 43.69 -2.57
C PRO A 32 16.36 43.42 -2.01
N LEU A 33 15.36 44.11 -2.55
CA LEU A 33 13.93 43.83 -2.36
C LEU A 33 13.48 42.88 -3.48
N VAL A 34 13.01 41.69 -3.11
CA VAL A 34 12.65 40.64 -4.08
C VAL A 34 11.17 40.35 -4.04
N ARG A 35 10.53 40.45 -5.21
CA ARG A 35 9.17 39.98 -5.47
C ARG A 35 9.21 38.75 -6.35
N VAL A 36 8.50 37.71 -5.94
CA VAL A 36 8.44 36.42 -6.61
C VAL A 36 6.99 36.11 -6.93
N ASN A 37 6.71 35.82 -8.20
CA ASN A 37 5.40 35.36 -8.65
C ASN A 37 5.53 33.92 -9.16
N ALA A 38 4.84 32.98 -8.51
CA ALA A 38 4.75 31.59 -8.93
C ALA A 38 3.42 31.31 -9.65
N SER A 39 3.50 30.67 -10.82
CA SER A 39 2.32 30.30 -11.62
C SER A 39 2.17 28.77 -11.74
N PRO A 40 1.78 28.06 -10.67
CA PRO A 40 1.55 26.61 -10.72
C PRO A 40 0.41 26.27 -11.69
N ALA A 41 0.51 25.15 -12.40
CA ALA A 41 -0.49 24.78 -13.43
C ALA A 41 -1.89 24.46 -12.86
N TRP A 42 -1.99 24.21 -11.56
CA TRP A 42 -3.17 23.71 -10.88
C TRP A 42 -3.85 24.75 -9.97
N ARG A 43 -3.35 25.98 -9.89
CA ARG A 43 -3.93 27.04 -9.04
C ARG A 43 -3.64 28.43 -9.61
N GLY A 44 -4.34 29.44 -9.10
CA GLY A 44 -3.98 30.84 -9.32
C GLY A 44 -2.56 31.16 -8.83
N ASN A 45 -2.07 32.32 -9.28
CA ASN A 45 -0.72 32.79 -8.97
C ASN A 45 -0.52 33.00 -7.48
N ILE A 46 0.68 32.68 -7.00
CA ILE A 46 1.10 32.86 -5.61
C ILE A 46 2.26 33.84 -5.59
N GLU A 47 2.10 34.91 -4.83
CA GLU A 47 3.07 36.01 -4.75
C GLU A 47 3.68 36.09 -3.35
N THR A 48 4.96 36.42 -3.30
CA THR A 48 5.67 36.73 -2.05
C THR A 48 6.69 37.84 -2.27
N GLU A 49 6.88 38.68 -1.26
CA GLU A 49 7.81 39.80 -1.24
C GLU A 49 8.63 39.76 0.04
N PHE A 50 9.94 39.97 -0.08
CA PHE A 50 10.85 40.02 1.07
C PHE A 50 12.14 40.78 0.76
N ASP A 51 12.77 41.30 1.82
CA ASP A 51 14.11 41.85 1.78
C ASP A 51 15.16 40.73 1.92
N ALA A 52 16.21 40.80 1.10
CA ALA A 52 17.38 39.93 1.27
C ALA A 52 18.09 40.23 2.61
N ASP A 53 18.77 39.24 3.15
CA ASP A 53 19.50 39.35 4.43
C ASP A 53 20.93 39.89 4.28
N PHE A 54 21.26 40.50 3.14
CA PHE A 54 22.55 41.12 2.89
C PHE A 54 22.40 42.42 2.09
N VAL A 55 23.39 43.29 2.27
CA VAL A 55 23.51 44.57 1.57
C VAL A 55 24.45 44.43 0.38
N MET A 56 24.16 45.13 -0.72
CA MET A 56 25.12 45.32 -1.81
C MET A 56 25.84 46.66 -1.65
N GLU A 57 27.17 46.65 -1.72
CA GLU A 57 27.98 47.85 -1.54
C GLU A 57 28.35 48.48 -2.88
N LYS A 58 28.71 49.76 -2.91
CA LYS A 58 29.28 50.37 -4.11
C LYS A 58 30.60 49.70 -4.47
N ALA A 59 30.72 49.30 -5.73
CA ALA A 59 31.88 48.60 -6.22
C ALA A 59 33.12 49.49 -6.24
N ILE A 60 34.21 49.03 -5.61
CA ILE A 60 35.50 49.75 -5.58
C ILE A 60 36.28 49.54 -6.88
N ASN A 61 36.38 48.29 -7.36
CA ASN A 61 37.21 47.93 -8.52
C ASN A 61 36.39 47.44 -9.72
N ARG A 62 35.35 46.63 -9.48
CA ARG A 62 34.55 46.02 -10.55
C ARG A 62 33.11 45.81 -10.09
N PRO A 63 32.12 46.51 -10.68
CA PRO A 63 30.71 46.25 -10.39
C PRO A 63 30.28 44.89 -10.92
N LEU A 64 29.24 44.33 -10.30
CA LEU A 64 28.58 43.13 -10.82
C LEU A 64 27.79 43.48 -12.07
N ALA A 65 28.04 42.75 -13.15
CA ALA A 65 27.28 42.90 -14.38
C ALA A 65 25.89 42.26 -14.22
N PRO A 66 24.80 42.86 -14.76
CA PRO A 66 23.45 42.32 -14.66
C PRO A 66 23.34 40.86 -15.12
N GLU A 67 24.07 40.48 -16.17
CA GLU A 67 24.07 39.13 -16.72
C GLU A 67 24.62 38.11 -15.71
N THR A 68 25.53 38.53 -14.83
CA THR A 68 26.09 37.67 -13.78
C THR A 68 25.04 37.41 -12.70
N ILE A 69 24.26 38.42 -12.33
CA ILE A 69 23.17 38.31 -11.36
C ILE A 69 22.12 37.33 -11.89
N ILE A 70 21.67 37.54 -13.14
CA ILE A 70 20.69 36.67 -13.81
C ILE A 70 21.18 35.22 -13.84
N LYS A 71 22.42 34.99 -14.28
CA LYS A 71 23.00 33.64 -14.39
C LYS A 71 23.06 32.90 -13.05
N GLN A 72 23.32 33.60 -11.94
CA GLN A 72 23.38 32.94 -10.63
C GLN A 72 21.98 32.61 -10.10
N LEU A 73 21.00 33.48 -10.31
CA LEU A 73 19.62 33.27 -9.86
C LEU A 73 18.92 32.15 -10.64
N GLN A 74 19.13 32.05 -11.95
CA GLN A 74 18.47 31.05 -12.82
C GLN A 74 18.82 29.59 -12.52
N ARG A 75 19.83 29.30 -11.68
CA ARG A 75 20.28 27.91 -11.40
C ARG A 75 19.42 27.24 -10.35
N THR A 76 18.24 26.75 -10.74
CA THR A 76 17.24 26.09 -9.85
C THR A 76 17.36 24.55 -9.81
N GLY A 77 18.52 23.98 -10.14
CA GLY A 77 18.71 22.53 -10.23
C GLY A 77 18.32 21.79 -8.94
N GLY A 78 17.66 20.64 -9.07
CA GLY A 78 17.20 19.82 -7.94
C GLY A 78 15.96 20.36 -7.22
N THR A 79 15.31 21.41 -7.73
CA THR A 79 14.07 21.97 -7.16
C THR A 79 12.91 21.88 -8.16
N PRO A 80 11.64 21.88 -7.69
CA PRO A 80 10.47 21.87 -8.57
C PRO A 80 10.28 23.19 -9.35
N PHE A 81 11.19 24.17 -9.25
CA PHE A 81 11.00 25.52 -9.78
C PHE A 81 11.80 25.78 -11.07
N ILE A 82 11.27 26.64 -11.93
CA ILE A 82 11.97 27.20 -13.10
C ILE A 82 11.79 28.71 -13.14
N ILE A 83 12.89 29.47 -13.19
CA ILE A 83 12.80 30.93 -13.31
C ILE A 83 12.64 31.28 -14.78
N ARG A 84 11.48 31.87 -15.12
CA ARG A 84 11.09 32.25 -16.48
C ARG A 84 11.60 33.66 -16.81
N ASN A 85 11.24 34.65 -16.01
CA ASN A 85 11.67 36.03 -16.19
C ASN A 85 12.36 36.59 -14.93
N ILE A 86 13.36 37.45 -15.14
CA ILE A 86 13.96 38.26 -14.08
C ILE A 86 13.95 39.70 -14.59
N SER A 87 13.24 40.57 -13.89
CA SER A 87 13.26 42.02 -14.08
C SER A 87 14.01 42.65 -12.91
N MET A 88 14.86 43.64 -13.20
CA MET A 88 15.62 44.32 -12.15
C MET A 88 15.82 45.79 -12.46
N ASN A 89 15.62 46.66 -11.46
CA ASN A 89 16.00 48.07 -11.54
C ASN A 89 17.38 48.26 -10.89
N TYR A 90 18.40 47.69 -11.54
CA TYR A 90 19.74 47.61 -10.98
C TYR A 90 20.56 48.88 -11.25
N PRO A 91 21.11 49.56 -10.22
CA PRO A 91 21.89 50.79 -10.37
C PRO A 91 23.18 50.65 -11.21
N GLY A 92 23.70 49.42 -11.37
CA GLY A 92 24.86 49.15 -12.22
C GLY A 92 26.23 49.30 -11.55
N ASP A 93 26.31 49.91 -10.36
CA ASP A 93 27.55 50.25 -9.66
C ASP A 93 27.79 49.45 -8.37
N LEU A 94 27.00 48.40 -8.12
CA LEU A 94 27.03 47.63 -6.89
C LEU A 94 27.91 46.36 -6.97
N PHE A 95 28.33 45.86 -5.81
CA PHE A 95 29.13 44.65 -5.64
C PHE A 95 28.63 43.84 -4.44
N THR A 96 28.63 42.52 -4.62
CA THR A 96 28.49 41.55 -3.54
C THR A 96 29.25 40.27 -3.92
N PRO A 97 29.77 39.50 -2.95
CA PRO A 97 30.30 38.17 -3.24
C PRO A 97 29.26 37.29 -3.96
N ILE A 98 29.71 36.45 -4.90
CA ILE A 98 28.83 35.50 -5.64
C ILE A 98 28.07 34.56 -4.68
N GLY A 99 28.67 34.25 -3.52
CA GLY A 99 28.01 33.48 -2.46
C GLY A 99 26.67 34.07 -2.03
N ASN A 100 26.57 35.40 -1.93
CA ASN A 100 25.35 36.08 -1.51
C ASN A 100 24.25 35.99 -2.57
N LEU A 101 24.59 35.97 -3.86
CA LEU A 101 23.60 35.73 -4.93
C LEU A 101 23.08 34.29 -4.91
N ASN A 102 23.93 33.32 -4.57
CA ASN A 102 23.50 31.94 -4.35
C ASN A 102 22.63 31.81 -3.10
N HIS A 103 22.94 32.59 -2.05
CA HIS A 103 22.12 32.69 -0.85
C HIS A 103 20.74 33.26 -1.16
N LEU A 104 20.70 34.39 -1.86
CA LEU A 104 19.46 35.02 -2.33
C LEU A 104 18.59 34.05 -3.11
N ARG A 105 19.19 33.30 -4.04
CA ARG A 105 18.48 32.26 -4.78
C ARG A 105 17.84 31.23 -3.85
N ARG A 106 18.55 30.74 -2.83
CA ARG A 106 18.00 29.76 -1.88
C ARG A 106 16.82 30.34 -1.10
N GLN A 107 16.95 31.58 -0.60
CA GLN A 107 15.87 32.28 0.08
C GLN A 107 14.62 32.44 -0.78
N ILE A 108 14.78 32.81 -2.06
CA ILE A 108 13.68 32.90 -3.02
C ILE A 108 12.92 31.57 -3.11
N LEU A 109 13.66 30.47 -3.27
CA LEU A 109 13.07 29.14 -3.47
C LEU A 109 12.43 28.58 -2.19
N GLU A 110 12.99 28.87 -1.02
CA GLU A 110 12.40 28.48 0.27
C GLU A 110 11.13 29.26 0.58
N LYS A 111 11.17 30.61 0.49
CA LYS A 111 10.01 31.44 0.80
C LYS A 111 8.81 31.17 -0.11
N ILE A 112 9.05 30.94 -1.40
CA ILE A 112 7.95 30.60 -2.31
C ILE A 112 7.42 29.19 -2.08
N LYS A 113 8.29 28.23 -1.72
CA LYS A 113 7.87 26.87 -1.33
C LYS A 113 6.96 26.92 -0.11
N ASP A 114 7.34 27.65 0.93
CA ASP A 114 6.54 27.77 2.15
C ASP A 114 5.19 28.42 1.87
N LYS A 115 5.16 29.47 1.03
CA LYS A 115 3.92 30.12 0.61
C LYS A 115 3.00 29.20 -0.18
N ILE A 116 3.57 28.33 -1.03
CA ILE A 116 2.82 27.30 -1.73
C ILE A 116 2.23 26.29 -0.74
N LEU A 117 3.02 25.81 0.22
CA LEU A 117 2.55 24.86 1.23
C LEU A 117 1.45 25.43 2.14
N GLU A 118 1.57 26.70 2.54
CA GLU A 118 0.52 27.41 3.29
C GLU A 118 -0.80 27.43 2.52
N ALA A 119 -0.75 27.66 1.21
CA ALA A 119 -1.96 27.69 0.39
C ALA A 119 -2.69 26.32 0.37
N TYR A 120 -1.98 25.22 0.60
CA TYR A 120 -2.55 23.86 0.66
C TYR A 120 -3.11 23.48 2.04
N ARG A 121 -2.84 24.27 3.08
CA ARG A 121 -3.43 24.01 4.39
C ARG A 121 -4.88 24.50 4.40
N PRO A 122 -5.86 23.65 4.77
CA PRO A 122 -7.24 24.09 4.97
C PRO A 122 -7.29 25.25 5.96
N SER A 123 -8.10 26.25 5.67
CA SER A 123 -8.36 27.33 6.63
C SER A 123 -9.06 26.82 7.88
N SER A 124 -8.89 27.51 9.01
CA SER A 124 -9.60 27.16 10.26
C SER A 124 -11.11 27.12 10.05
N GLU A 125 -11.66 28.01 9.21
CA GLU A 125 -13.07 28.05 8.85
C GLU A 125 -13.51 26.82 8.05
N GLU A 126 -12.72 26.34 7.08
CA GLU A 126 -13.03 25.12 6.31
C GLU A 126 -12.98 23.87 7.20
N ILE A 127 -12.04 23.81 8.14
CA ILE A 127 -11.96 22.72 9.13
C ILE A 127 -13.22 22.72 10.00
N GLU A 128 -13.64 23.89 10.46
CA GLU A 128 -14.83 24.03 11.32
C GLU A 128 -16.14 23.76 10.56
N ALA A 129 -16.26 24.22 9.32
CA ALA A 129 -17.37 23.90 8.43
C ALA A 129 -17.45 22.38 8.18
N THR A 130 -16.31 21.72 7.95
CA THR A 130 -16.24 20.26 7.76
C THR A 130 -16.65 19.52 9.04
N ARG A 131 -16.21 19.98 10.23
CA ARG A 131 -16.65 19.44 11.51
C ARG A 131 -18.17 19.57 11.68
N ASN A 132 -18.73 20.73 11.36
CA ASN A 132 -20.17 20.97 11.45
C ASN A 132 -20.97 20.08 10.49
N GLN A 133 -20.48 19.90 9.26
CA GLN A 133 -21.07 18.95 8.31
C GLN A 133 -20.99 17.51 8.81
N LEU A 134 -19.87 17.11 9.42
CA LEU A 134 -19.69 15.77 9.99
C LEU A 134 -20.63 15.55 11.18
N VAL A 135 -20.84 16.57 12.02
CA VAL A 135 -21.84 16.53 13.10
C VAL A 135 -23.24 16.40 12.52
N GLN A 136 -23.60 17.18 11.51
CA GLN A 136 -24.92 17.08 10.87
C GLN A 136 -25.14 15.71 10.22
N LEU A 137 -24.14 15.17 9.53
CA LEU A 137 -24.18 13.84 8.93
C LEU A 137 -24.39 12.75 10.00
N LYS A 138 -23.71 12.85 11.16
CA LYS A 138 -23.93 11.94 12.29
C LYS A 138 -25.38 11.99 12.79
N LYS A 139 -25.99 13.17 12.81
CA LYS A 139 -27.41 13.34 13.18
C LYS A 139 -28.35 12.73 12.14
N ASP A 140 -28.11 13.01 10.86
CA ASP A 140 -28.92 12.48 9.77
C ASP A 140 -28.86 10.95 9.69
N LEU A 141 -27.77 10.35 10.17
CA LEU A 141 -27.56 8.91 10.28
C LEU A 141 -28.02 8.30 11.62
N ASN A 142 -28.64 9.07 12.52
CA ASN A 142 -29.08 8.63 13.85
C ASN A 142 -27.96 8.00 14.71
N LEU A 143 -26.73 8.53 14.62
CA LEU A 143 -25.56 8.04 15.38
C LEU A 143 -25.39 8.74 16.74
N GLU A 144 -26.45 9.29 17.35
CA GLU A 144 -26.34 10.20 18.52
C GLU A 144 -26.02 9.53 19.87
N GLU A 145 -25.90 8.21 19.97
CA GLU A 145 -25.42 7.55 21.19
C GLU A 145 -24.16 6.74 20.90
N LEU A 146 -22.99 7.32 21.21
CA LEU A 146 -21.77 6.65 21.66
C LEU A 146 -20.79 7.73 22.18
N HIS A 147 -20.80 7.89 23.51
CA HIS A 147 -19.84 8.57 24.40
C HIS A 147 -19.55 10.07 24.24
N SER A 148 -20.27 10.82 25.08
CA SER A 148 -19.85 12.10 25.66
C SER A 148 -18.79 11.88 26.76
N GLU A 149 -17.56 11.59 26.38
CA GLU A 149 -16.40 11.66 27.29
C GLU A 149 -15.11 11.71 26.45
N GLU A 150 -14.81 12.89 25.88
CA GLU A 150 -13.46 13.39 25.54
C GLU A 150 -13.59 14.63 24.63
N LEU A 151 -13.98 15.75 25.22
CA LEU A 151 -13.79 17.09 24.64
C LEU A 151 -13.63 18.06 25.81
N ASN A 152 -12.56 17.84 26.56
CA ASN A 152 -11.94 18.82 27.46
C ASN A 152 -10.45 18.46 27.56
N LEU A 153 -9.69 18.75 26.50
CA LEU A 153 -8.26 19.03 26.63
C LEU A 153 -8.07 20.44 26.12
N GLU A 154 -7.81 21.29 27.10
CA GLU A 154 -7.84 22.73 27.07
C GLU A 154 -6.88 23.34 26.05
N GLU A 155 -7.34 24.46 25.49
CA GLU A 155 -6.52 25.58 25.08
C GLU A 155 -5.58 26.01 26.22
N SER A 156 -4.42 25.38 26.38
CA SER A 156 -3.25 26.00 27.01
C SER A 156 -1.97 25.21 26.74
N ASN A 157 -1.20 25.66 25.74
CA ASN A 157 0.27 25.72 25.76
C ASN A 157 0.77 26.17 24.39
N LEU A 158 0.48 27.43 24.05
CA LEU A 158 1.39 28.24 23.25
C LEU A 158 2.54 28.64 24.17
N VAL A 159 3.63 27.89 24.14
CA VAL A 159 4.92 28.36 24.67
C VAL A 159 5.81 28.61 23.46
N GLU A 160 6.01 29.88 23.15
CA GLU A 160 7.06 30.36 22.26
C GLU A 160 8.43 29.87 22.75
N PRO A 161 9.32 29.37 21.88
CA PRO A 161 10.68 29.07 22.28
C PRO A 161 11.46 30.38 22.43
N ASN A 162 11.67 30.80 23.68
CA ASN A 162 12.60 31.87 24.04
C ASN A 162 14.03 31.50 23.65
N LEU A 163 14.67 32.45 22.96
CA LEU A 163 16.10 32.52 22.70
C LEU A 163 16.90 32.63 24.00
N VAL A 164 17.87 31.74 24.20
CA VAL A 164 19.05 32.00 25.04
C VAL A 164 20.29 31.53 24.28
N GLU A 165 21.17 32.48 23.98
CA GLU A 165 22.47 32.31 23.33
C GLU A 165 23.53 31.67 24.24
N SER A 166 24.53 31.07 23.58
CA SER A 166 25.92 30.78 24.02
C SER A 166 26.11 29.57 24.97
N ASN A 167 27.10 28.69 24.84
CA ASN A 167 28.42 28.76 24.22
C ASN A 167 28.84 27.42 23.60
N SER A 168 29.70 27.57 22.60
CA SER A 168 30.58 26.62 21.91
C SER A 168 31.22 25.52 22.77
N GLU A 169 31.28 24.30 22.23
CA GLU A 169 32.54 23.55 22.05
C GLU A 169 32.35 22.44 21.00
N GLU A 170 33.11 22.57 19.89
CA GLU A 170 33.22 21.61 18.80
C GLU A 170 33.99 20.36 19.23
N LEU A 171 33.53 19.16 18.85
CA LEU A 171 34.42 17.99 18.64
C LEU A 171 33.88 17.14 17.46
N PRO A 172 34.77 16.47 16.70
CA PRO A 172 34.76 16.52 15.24
C PRO A 172 34.09 15.34 14.52
N LEU A 173 33.65 15.61 13.30
CA LEU A 173 33.38 14.64 12.23
C LEU A 173 34.55 13.66 12.06
N LYS A 174 34.27 12.36 12.18
CA LYS A 174 35.13 11.30 11.63
C LYS A 174 34.36 10.45 10.64
N ASN A 175 34.92 10.40 9.44
CA ASN A 175 34.48 9.69 8.25
C ASN A 175 34.19 8.21 8.51
N TYR A 176 33.08 7.71 7.98
CA TYR A 176 32.83 6.30 7.80
C TYR A 176 33.77 5.73 6.73
N HIS A 177 34.68 4.86 7.14
CA HIS A 177 35.30 3.88 6.26
C HIS A 177 34.59 2.53 6.45
N LEU A 178 34.26 1.91 5.32
CA LEU A 178 33.84 0.52 5.20
C LEU A 178 35.03 -0.39 5.52
N GLU A 179 34.84 -1.41 6.37
CA GLU A 179 35.29 -2.80 6.17
C GLU A 179 34.96 -3.71 7.38
N ASP A 180 34.43 -4.89 7.04
CA ASP A 180 34.44 -6.21 7.67
C ASP A 180 34.72 -6.39 9.19
N GLY A 181 33.81 -7.16 9.82
CA GLY A 181 34.21 -8.32 10.60
C GLY A 181 33.99 -8.28 12.12
N SER A 182 33.27 -9.32 12.57
CA SER A 182 33.31 -9.94 13.90
C SER A 182 32.42 -9.40 15.01
N ALA A 183 31.85 -10.39 15.70
CA ALA A 183 30.90 -10.29 16.78
C ALA A 183 31.47 -9.61 18.03
N ALA A 184 30.67 -8.75 18.64
CA ALA A 184 30.71 -8.52 20.07
C ALA A 184 29.28 -8.24 20.54
N VAL A 185 28.86 -9.07 21.49
CA VAL A 185 27.70 -8.90 22.35
C VAL A 185 27.91 -7.60 23.12
N ASP A 186 26.93 -6.71 23.12
CA ASP A 186 26.78 -5.80 24.25
C ASP A 186 25.31 -5.65 24.64
N SER A 187 25.11 -6.04 25.89
CA SER A 187 23.92 -5.95 26.68
C SER A 187 23.73 -4.50 27.11
N ASP A 188 22.60 -3.88 26.74
CA ASP A 188 21.94 -2.92 27.61
C ASP A 188 20.47 -2.74 27.21
N LEU A 189 19.64 -3.53 27.90
CA LEU A 189 18.19 -3.46 27.95
C LEU A 189 17.78 -2.21 28.75
N ASN A 190 17.29 -1.17 28.08
CA ASN A 190 16.38 -0.24 28.73
C ASN A 190 14.98 -0.88 28.80
N ARG A 191 14.67 -1.33 30.01
CA ARG A 191 13.40 -1.89 30.49
C ARG A 191 12.23 -0.96 30.16
N VAL A 192 11.44 -1.36 29.17
CA VAL A 192 10.00 -1.10 29.19
C VAL A 192 9.35 -2.31 29.85
N ASP A 193 8.50 -2.06 30.84
CA ASP A 193 7.90 -3.11 31.69
C ASP A 193 6.92 -3.97 30.86
N LEU A 194 7.39 -5.14 30.42
CA LEU A 194 6.68 -6.07 29.52
C LEU A 194 5.77 -7.08 30.25
N ASN A 195 5.53 -6.92 31.55
CA ASN A 195 4.91 -7.97 32.38
C ASN A 195 3.37 -7.96 32.45
N GLN A 196 2.64 -7.36 31.49
CA GLN A 196 1.18 -7.46 31.45
C GLN A 196 0.58 -7.76 30.06
N VAL A 197 1.35 -8.32 29.12
CA VAL A 197 0.74 -8.97 27.94
C VAL A 197 0.43 -10.41 28.32
N LYS A 198 -0.85 -10.74 28.51
CA LYS A 198 -1.30 -12.14 28.61
C LYS A 198 -0.87 -12.87 27.32
N THR A 199 0.17 -13.69 27.40
CA THR A 199 0.59 -14.56 26.30
C THR A 199 -0.47 -15.65 26.11
N HIS A 200 -1.50 -15.36 25.31
CA HIS A 200 -2.45 -16.36 24.83
C HIS A 200 -1.75 -17.22 23.77
N SER A 201 -0.99 -18.22 24.21
CA SER A 201 -0.23 -19.11 23.32
C SER A 201 -1.14 -20.16 22.66
N GLN A 202 -2.13 -19.72 21.88
CA GLN A 202 -2.75 -20.64 20.91
C GLN A 202 -1.79 -20.81 19.72
N PRO A 203 -1.64 -22.04 19.19
CA PRO A 203 -0.80 -22.27 18.02
C PRO A 203 -1.38 -21.53 16.82
N ILE A 204 -0.52 -20.82 16.10
CA ILE A 204 -0.87 -20.17 14.83
C ILE A 204 -1.30 -21.23 13.83
N LYS A 205 -2.42 -20.97 13.16
CA LYS A 205 -2.92 -21.82 12.07
C LYS A 205 -2.48 -21.29 10.71
N LEU A 206 -2.43 -22.16 9.71
CA LEU A 206 -2.28 -21.76 8.32
C LEU A 206 -3.63 -21.74 7.62
N ALA A 207 -3.82 -20.73 6.77
CA ALA A 207 -4.90 -20.66 5.81
C ALA A 207 -4.32 -20.41 4.41
N ILE A 208 -5.08 -20.76 3.37
CA ILE A 208 -4.60 -20.64 1.99
C ILE A 208 -5.68 -20.20 1.02
N TYR A 209 -5.35 -19.28 0.10
CA TYR A 209 -6.16 -18.99 -1.07
C TYR A 209 -5.82 -19.94 -2.23
N VAL A 210 -6.84 -20.59 -2.78
CA VAL A 210 -6.77 -21.50 -3.93
C VAL A 210 -7.96 -21.28 -4.86
N ASP A 211 -7.80 -21.58 -6.15
CA ASP A 211 -8.78 -21.25 -7.20
C ASP A 211 -9.24 -22.44 -8.07
N CYS A 212 -8.66 -23.62 -7.87
CA CYS A 212 -9.07 -24.87 -8.51
C CYS A 212 -9.02 -26.04 -7.52
N THR A 213 -9.75 -27.11 -7.84
CA THR A 213 -9.90 -28.29 -6.96
C THR A 213 -8.60 -29.06 -6.78
N SER A 214 -7.74 -29.12 -7.80
CA SER A 214 -6.42 -29.76 -7.70
C SER A 214 -5.45 -29.02 -6.77
N SER A 215 -5.51 -27.69 -6.72
CA SER A 215 -4.72 -26.90 -5.76
C SER A 215 -5.30 -26.98 -4.35
N LEU A 216 -6.63 -27.03 -4.23
CA LEU A 216 -7.31 -27.28 -2.96
C LEU A 216 -6.92 -28.65 -2.36
N GLU A 217 -6.99 -29.72 -3.15
CA GLU A 217 -6.62 -31.07 -2.70
C GLU A 217 -5.16 -31.13 -2.26
N ALA A 218 -4.25 -30.49 -3.02
CA ALA A 218 -2.84 -30.41 -2.67
C ALA A 218 -2.61 -29.69 -1.33
N ALA A 219 -3.37 -28.64 -1.03
CA ALA A 219 -3.32 -27.96 0.26
C ALA A 219 -3.83 -28.84 1.41
N LEU A 220 -4.91 -29.59 1.19
CA LEU A 220 -5.47 -30.52 2.18
C LEU A 220 -4.51 -31.68 2.47
N GLN A 221 -3.90 -32.26 1.44
CA GLN A 221 -2.88 -33.31 1.57
C GLN A 221 -1.65 -32.84 2.34
N ALA A 222 -1.25 -31.58 2.13
CA ALA A 222 -0.19 -30.94 2.91
C ALA A 222 -0.64 -30.59 4.35
N GLY A 223 -1.89 -30.82 4.74
CA GLY A 223 -2.39 -30.62 6.11
C GLY A 223 -2.90 -29.20 6.41
N CYS A 224 -3.19 -28.39 5.38
CA CYS A 224 -3.85 -27.10 5.59
C CYS A 224 -5.32 -27.33 6.01
N LYS A 225 -5.75 -26.67 7.10
CA LYS A 225 -7.09 -26.86 7.68
C LYS A 225 -8.09 -25.76 7.34
N ARG A 226 -7.64 -24.62 6.80
CA ARG A 226 -8.51 -23.51 6.41
C ARG A 226 -8.28 -23.14 4.95
N ILE A 227 -9.29 -23.35 4.12
CA ILE A 227 -9.23 -23.12 2.68
C ILE A 227 -10.11 -21.93 2.30
N TYR A 228 -9.51 -20.90 1.72
CA TYR A 228 -10.18 -19.80 1.05
C TYR A 228 -10.29 -20.11 -0.44
N PHE A 229 -11.43 -20.69 -0.84
CA PHE A 229 -11.62 -21.14 -2.21
C PHE A 229 -12.31 -20.07 -3.06
N GLN A 230 -11.65 -19.63 -4.13
CA GLN A 230 -12.20 -18.70 -5.12
C GLN A 230 -12.20 -19.38 -6.51
N PRO A 231 -13.25 -20.15 -6.86
CA PRO A 231 -13.23 -20.99 -8.05
C PRO A 231 -13.07 -20.17 -9.33
N LYS A 232 -12.10 -20.53 -10.16
CA LYS A 232 -11.90 -19.96 -11.49
C LYS A 232 -12.82 -20.68 -12.49
N ILE A 233 -13.92 -20.03 -12.85
CA ILE A 233 -14.91 -20.60 -13.77
C ILE A 233 -14.54 -20.23 -15.21
N GLU A 234 -14.24 -21.24 -16.00
CA GLU A 234 -14.11 -21.09 -17.45
C GLU A 234 -15.49 -20.97 -18.09
N ILE A 235 -15.70 -19.90 -18.85
CA ILE A 235 -16.92 -19.70 -19.62
C ILE A 235 -16.70 -20.34 -20.99
N ASP A 236 -17.62 -21.22 -21.40
CA ASP A 236 -17.56 -21.88 -22.70
C ASP A 236 -17.44 -20.82 -23.82
N ARG A 237 -16.37 -20.95 -24.61
CA ARG A 237 -16.00 -20.00 -25.66
C ARG A 237 -16.93 -20.10 -26.87
N GLY A 238 -17.74 -21.16 -26.97
CA GLY A 238 -18.57 -21.45 -28.12
C GLY A 238 -17.76 -21.59 -29.43
N ASN A 239 -18.39 -22.08 -30.50
CA ASN A 239 -17.75 -22.19 -31.82
C ASN A 239 -17.57 -20.84 -32.55
N ARG A 240 -17.74 -19.70 -31.87
CA ARG A 240 -17.44 -18.38 -32.45
C ARG A 240 -15.95 -18.10 -32.28
N PHE A 241 -15.15 -18.72 -33.16
CA PHE A 241 -13.70 -18.55 -33.39
C PHE A 241 -13.19 -17.09 -33.53
N GLN A 242 -14.07 -16.09 -33.40
CA GLN A 242 -13.76 -14.68 -33.63
C GLN A 242 -13.40 -13.90 -32.35
N GLU A 243 -13.78 -14.35 -31.14
CA GLU A 243 -13.44 -13.63 -29.91
C GLU A 243 -12.35 -14.38 -29.11
N ILE A 244 -11.19 -13.75 -28.94
CA ILE A 244 -10.00 -14.34 -28.28
C ILE A 244 -10.26 -14.58 -26.77
N PHE A 245 -11.17 -13.79 -26.19
CA PHE A 245 -11.57 -13.82 -24.79
C PHE A 245 -13.10 -13.76 -24.71
N SER A 246 -13.75 -14.88 -24.39
CA SER A 246 -15.16 -14.86 -23.98
C SER A 246 -15.25 -14.59 -22.48
N CYS A 247 -16.06 -13.62 -22.08
CA CYS A 247 -16.32 -13.31 -20.68
C CYS A 247 -17.78 -12.93 -20.47
N LEU A 248 -18.24 -12.88 -19.23
CA LEU A 248 -19.61 -12.53 -18.84
C LEU A 248 -20.03 -11.16 -19.33
N LYS A 249 -19.09 -10.22 -19.43
CA LYS A 249 -19.35 -8.87 -19.96
C LYS A 249 -19.77 -8.88 -21.43
N HIS A 250 -19.35 -9.90 -22.20
CA HIS A 250 -19.72 -10.05 -23.61
C HIS A 250 -20.86 -11.07 -23.80
N ASN A 251 -20.75 -12.26 -23.20
CA ASN A 251 -21.69 -13.36 -23.42
C ASN A 251 -22.95 -13.29 -22.54
N HIS A 252 -22.90 -12.58 -21.41
CA HIS A 252 -24.02 -12.39 -20.48
C HIS A 252 -24.66 -13.68 -19.91
N ASP A 253 -24.00 -14.83 -20.04
CA ASP A 253 -24.49 -16.13 -19.53
C ASP A 253 -24.10 -16.35 -18.06
N TYR A 254 -24.72 -15.56 -17.18
CA TYR A 254 -24.53 -15.66 -15.73
C TYR A 254 -25.12 -16.96 -15.17
N ASP A 255 -26.16 -17.52 -15.79
CA ASP A 255 -26.80 -18.75 -15.32
C ASP A 255 -25.86 -19.95 -15.44
N ALA A 256 -25.20 -20.12 -16.60
CA ALA A 256 -24.20 -21.17 -16.77
C ALA A 256 -23.00 -20.97 -15.84
N TYR A 257 -22.54 -19.73 -15.67
CA TYR A 257 -21.45 -19.38 -14.78
C TYR A 257 -21.74 -19.76 -13.32
N PHE A 258 -22.89 -19.36 -12.77
CA PHE A 258 -23.25 -19.71 -11.39
C PHE A 258 -23.54 -21.19 -11.21
N LYS A 259 -24.08 -21.86 -12.24
CA LYS A 259 -24.24 -23.32 -12.20
C LYS A 259 -22.89 -24.03 -12.08
N MET A 260 -21.91 -23.66 -12.90
CA MET A 260 -20.55 -24.22 -12.83
C MET A 260 -19.87 -23.87 -11.51
N MET A 261 -20.07 -22.66 -11.01
CA MET A 261 -19.58 -22.23 -9.70
C MET A 261 -20.15 -23.08 -8.55
N GLY A 262 -21.46 -23.31 -8.53
CA GLY A 262 -22.10 -24.16 -7.53
C GLY A 262 -21.58 -25.60 -7.55
N LEU A 263 -21.33 -26.17 -8.73
CA LEU A 263 -20.73 -27.50 -8.87
C LEU A 263 -19.30 -27.54 -8.32
N SER A 264 -18.48 -26.54 -8.66
CA SER A 264 -17.10 -26.45 -8.17
C SER A 264 -17.04 -26.28 -6.64
N LEU A 265 -17.94 -25.48 -6.08
CA LEU A 265 -18.07 -25.31 -4.62
C LEU A 265 -18.50 -26.60 -3.92
N LEU A 266 -19.41 -27.37 -4.52
CA LEU A 266 -19.84 -28.66 -3.98
C LEU A 266 -18.69 -29.69 -3.98
N GLU A 267 -17.91 -29.75 -5.04
CA GLU A 267 -16.71 -30.60 -5.12
C GLU A 267 -15.69 -30.22 -4.05
N ALA A 268 -15.40 -28.92 -3.91
CA ALA A 268 -14.52 -28.40 -2.86
C ALA A 268 -15.03 -28.73 -1.45
N ALA A 269 -16.34 -28.64 -1.22
CA ALA A 269 -16.95 -28.95 0.07
C ALA A 269 -16.80 -30.43 0.44
N ASN A 270 -17.02 -31.34 -0.52
CA ASN A 270 -16.83 -32.77 -0.30
C ASN A 270 -15.39 -33.11 0.07
N LEU A 271 -14.41 -32.53 -0.63
CA LEU A 271 -12.99 -32.69 -0.31
C LEU A 271 -12.66 -32.16 1.09
N CYS A 272 -13.11 -30.94 1.42
CA CYS A 272 -12.86 -30.37 2.74
C CYS A 272 -13.51 -31.18 3.87
N GLN A 273 -14.68 -31.78 3.63
CA GLN A 273 -15.34 -32.67 4.58
C GLN A 273 -14.55 -33.96 4.80
N GLU A 274 -14.03 -34.58 3.74
CA GLU A 274 -13.19 -35.78 3.84
C GLU A 274 -11.93 -35.55 4.68
N TYR A 275 -11.32 -34.37 4.53
CA TYR A 275 -10.09 -33.98 5.25
C TYR A 275 -10.34 -33.23 6.56
N GLU A 276 -11.59 -33.13 7.03
CA GLU A 276 -12.00 -32.38 8.23
C GLU A 276 -11.38 -30.97 8.28
N SER A 277 -11.68 -30.17 7.24
CA SER A 277 -11.12 -28.83 7.04
C SER A 277 -12.22 -27.80 6.76
N ASP A 278 -11.95 -26.55 7.12
CA ASP A 278 -12.86 -25.43 6.95
C ASP A 278 -12.83 -24.94 5.48
N LEU A 279 -13.93 -25.08 4.76
CA LEU A 279 -14.14 -24.43 3.46
C LEU A 279 -14.77 -23.06 3.68
N ILE A 280 -14.11 -22.01 3.19
CA ILE A 280 -14.64 -20.66 3.13
C ILE A 280 -14.65 -20.23 1.67
N TRP A 281 -15.83 -19.85 1.17
CA TRP A 281 -15.95 -19.34 -0.19
C TRP A 281 -15.45 -17.89 -0.25
N LYS A 282 -14.32 -17.67 -0.90
CA LYS A 282 -13.78 -16.34 -1.15
C LYS A 282 -14.47 -15.71 -2.36
N TRP A 283 -15.18 -14.62 -2.14
CA TRP A 283 -15.75 -13.81 -3.20
C TRP A 283 -14.66 -12.95 -3.88
N PRO A 284 -14.84 -12.59 -5.16
CA PRO A 284 -13.97 -11.62 -5.84
C PRO A 284 -13.87 -10.31 -5.07
N GLU A 285 -12.77 -9.56 -5.28
CA GLU A 285 -12.61 -8.25 -4.63
C GLU A 285 -13.67 -7.24 -5.11
N ILE A 286 -14.03 -7.30 -6.41
CA ILE A 286 -15.06 -6.45 -7.01
C ILE A 286 -16.31 -7.30 -7.26
N THR A 287 -17.36 -7.01 -6.51
CA THR A 287 -18.66 -7.69 -6.61
C THR A 287 -19.73 -6.73 -7.11
N ASN A 288 -20.20 -6.94 -8.34
CA ASN A 288 -21.33 -6.20 -8.86
C ASN A 288 -22.65 -6.83 -8.39
N LYS A 289 -23.77 -6.15 -8.64
CA LYS A 289 -25.10 -6.65 -8.25
C LYS A 289 -25.42 -8.04 -8.82
N LYS A 290 -25.10 -8.31 -10.09
CA LYS A 290 -25.35 -9.63 -10.71
C LYS A 290 -24.57 -10.74 -10.02
N PHE A 291 -23.32 -10.46 -9.64
CA PHE A 291 -22.50 -11.37 -8.85
C PHE A 291 -23.14 -11.68 -7.51
N ILE A 292 -23.51 -10.64 -6.77
CA ILE A 292 -24.12 -10.77 -5.44
C ILE A 292 -25.43 -11.57 -5.51
N ASP A 293 -26.33 -11.21 -6.43
CA ASP A 293 -27.63 -11.88 -6.59
C ASP A 293 -27.44 -13.37 -6.93
N GLY A 294 -26.53 -13.69 -7.85
CA GLY A 294 -26.21 -15.07 -8.22
C GLY A 294 -25.52 -15.86 -7.10
N ALA A 295 -24.62 -15.22 -6.36
CA ALA A 295 -23.91 -15.85 -5.25
C ALA A 295 -24.85 -16.18 -4.08
N ILE A 296 -25.75 -15.25 -3.72
CA ILE A 296 -26.80 -15.49 -2.73
C ILE A 296 -27.72 -16.63 -3.18
N ASN A 297 -28.07 -16.69 -4.46
CA ASN A 297 -28.87 -17.79 -4.99
C ASN A 297 -28.17 -19.15 -4.85
N ILE A 298 -26.85 -19.22 -5.07
CA ILE A 298 -26.07 -20.45 -4.80
C ILE A 298 -26.17 -20.85 -3.32
N LEU A 299 -25.94 -19.90 -2.40
CA LEU A 299 -26.03 -20.16 -0.96
C LEU A 299 -27.41 -20.69 -0.53
N ASN A 300 -28.48 -20.23 -1.18
CA ASN A 300 -29.85 -20.65 -0.88
C ASN A 300 -30.22 -22.02 -1.48
N ILE A 301 -29.60 -22.41 -2.60
CA ILE A 301 -29.92 -23.67 -3.30
C ILE A 301 -29.07 -24.84 -2.78
N LEU A 302 -27.82 -24.57 -2.39
CA LEU A 302 -26.97 -25.61 -1.84
C LEU A 302 -27.51 -26.09 -0.47
N PRO A 303 -27.30 -27.37 -0.12
CA PRO A 303 -27.69 -27.87 1.20
C PRO A 303 -27.09 -27.02 2.33
N GLU A 304 -27.82 -26.92 3.45
CA GLU A 304 -27.32 -26.21 4.62
C GLU A 304 -25.93 -26.71 5.02
N LYS A 305 -25.05 -25.78 5.42
CA LYS A 305 -23.68 -26.03 5.85
C LYS A 305 -22.73 -26.58 4.77
N THR A 306 -23.13 -26.70 3.50
CA THR A 306 -22.18 -27.00 2.41
C THR A 306 -21.08 -25.94 2.31
N ILE A 307 -21.44 -24.67 2.48
CA ILE A 307 -20.50 -23.55 2.55
C ILE A 307 -20.64 -22.90 3.93
N PRO A 308 -19.82 -23.30 4.93
CA PRO A 308 -19.98 -22.81 6.30
C PRO A 308 -19.53 -21.36 6.48
N GLY A 309 -18.80 -20.80 5.52
CA GLY A 309 -18.40 -19.40 5.56
C GLY A 309 -18.13 -18.75 4.22
N VAL A 310 -18.24 -17.42 4.21
CA VAL A 310 -17.99 -16.56 3.05
C VAL A 310 -16.96 -15.51 3.43
N MET A 311 -15.94 -15.33 2.58
CA MET A 311 -14.94 -14.28 2.75
C MET A 311 -15.16 -13.15 1.74
N ILE A 312 -15.28 -11.93 2.22
CA ILE A 312 -15.56 -10.73 1.44
C ILE A 312 -14.38 -9.75 1.46
N GLY A 313 -14.24 -8.96 0.40
CA GLY A 313 -13.22 -7.91 0.28
C GLY A 313 -13.78 -6.50 0.13
N GLY A 314 -15.10 -6.32 0.25
CA GLY A 314 -15.73 -5.00 0.06
C GLY A 314 -16.98 -4.83 0.91
N MET A 315 -17.20 -3.60 1.38
CA MET A 315 -18.31 -3.26 2.27
C MET A 315 -19.68 -3.51 1.65
N GLY A 316 -19.83 -3.34 0.33
CA GLY A 316 -21.08 -3.63 -0.38
C GLY A 316 -21.48 -5.10 -0.29
N ALA A 317 -20.52 -6.02 -0.42
CA ALA A 317 -20.75 -7.44 -0.25
C ALA A 317 -21.07 -7.80 1.22
N LEU A 318 -20.35 -7.18 2.16
CA LEU A 318 -20.62 -7.35 3.59
C LEU A 318 -22.07 -6.96 3.94
N TRP A 319 -22.52 -5.81 3.44
CA TRP A 319 -23.88 -5.33 3.67
C TRP A 319 -24.94 -6.22 3.02
N ALA A 320 -24.68 -6.73 1.80
CA ALA A 320 -25.60 -7.64 1.12
C ALA A 320 -25.79 -8.97 1.85
N LEU A 321 -24.79 -9.42 2.61
CA LEU A 321 -24.84 -10.66 3.39
C LEU A 321 -25.41 -10.49 4.80
N LYS A 322 -25.72 -9.25 5.23
CA LYS A 322 -26.20 -8.96 6.59
C LYS A 322 -27.48 -9.74 6.94
N ASP A 323 -28.36 -9.95 5.97
CA ASP A 323 -29.67 -10.60 6.17
C ASP A 323 -29.61 -12.14 6.15
N ILE A 324 -28.52 -12.74 5.67
CA ILE A 324 -28.33 -14.21 5.63
C ILE A 324 -27.21 -14.72 6.55
N ARG A 325 -26.75 -13.86 7.47
CA ARG A 325 -25.67 -14.15 8.43
C ARG A 325 -25.94 -15.33 9.36
N ASP A 326 -27.21 -15.64 9.62
CA ASP A 326 -27.59 -16.77 10.48
C ASP A 326 -27.24 -18.12 9.83
N SER A 327 -27.06 -18.15 8.51
CA SER A 327 -26.76 -19.35 7.73
C SER A 327 -25.28 -19.53 7.42
N VAL A 328 -24.47 -18.46 7.43
CA VAL A 328 -23.05 -18.49 7.04
C VAL A 328 -22.17 -17.59 7.91
N SER A 329 -21.00 -18.08 8.32
CA SER A 329 -20.00 -17.25 9.00
C SER A 329 -19.30 -16.30 8.01
N LEU A 330 -19.11 -15.04 8.38
CA LEU A 330 -18.47 -14.04 7.51
C LEU A 330 -17.01 -13.82 7.90
N TYR A 331 -16.16 -13.60 6.88
CA TYR A 331 -14.72 -13.39 7.01
C TYR A 331 -14.30 -12.18 6.16
N GLY A 332 -13.36 -11.37 6.65
CA GLY A 332 -12.81 -10.23 5.92
C GLY A 332 -11.47 -10.55 5.28
N SER A 333 -11.36 -10.42 3.95
CA SER A 333 -10.08 -10.53 3.23
C SER A 333 -9.27 -9.23 3.30
N GLY A 334 -8.02 -9.31 2.84
CA GLY A 334 -7.14 -8.13 2.73
C GLY A 334 -7.70 -6.99 1.88
N GLY A 335 -8.65 -7.27 0.97
CA GLY A 335 -9.34 -6.26 0.16
C GLY A 335 -10.18 -5.24 0.96
N LEU A 336 -10.55 -5.56 2.20
CA LEU A 336 -11.19 -4.59 3.09
C LEU A 336 -10.26 -3.44 3.48
N ASN A 337 -8.95 -3.57 3.24
CA ASN A 337 -7.94 -2.57 3.57
C ASN A 337 -8.07 -2.13 5.03
N VAL A 338 -7.97 -3.09 5.95
CA VAL A 338 -7.98 -2.82 7.39
C VAL A 338 -6.56 -2.42 7.82
N TRP A 339 -6.38 -1.12 8.13
CA TRP A 339 -5.07 -0.52 8.44
C TRP A 339 -4.84 -0.19 9.91
N ASN A 340 -5.90 -0.09 10.71
CA ASN A 340 -5.82 0.34 12.10
C ASN A 340 -6.87 -0.36 12.97
N HIS A 341 -6.70 -0.24 14.29
CA HIS A 341 -7.59 -0.85 15.27
C HIS A 341 -9.00 -0.23 15.26
N MET A 342 -9.15 1.06 14.91
CA MET A 342 -10.46 1.72 14.86
C MET A 342 -11.36 1.11 13.79
N THR A 343 -10.79 0.76 12.62
CA THR A 343 -11.52 0.04 11.57
C THR A 343 -11.99 -1.34 12.05
N ILE A 344 -11.18 -2.06 12.81
CA ILE A 344 -11.56 -3.36 13.37
C ILE A 344 -12.68 -3.19 14.39
N ASN A 345 -12.58 -2.19 15.27
CA ASN A 345 -13.65 -1.87 16.22
C ASN A 345 -14.97 -1.60 15.48
N GLU A 346 -14.96 -0.76 14.44
CA GLU A 346 -16.18 -0.48 13.68
C GLU A 346 -16.79 -1.74 13.04
N LEU A 347 -15.95 -2.63 12.51
CA LEU A 347 -16.41 -3.86 11.85
C LEU A 347 -16.84 -4.97 12.83
N CYS A 348 -16.39 -4.93 14.09
CA CYS A 348 -16.51 -6.05 15.03
C CYS A 348 -17.24 -5.73 16.35
N SER A 349 -17.33 -4.47 16.78
CA SER A 349 -17.72 -4.11 18.16
C SER A 349 -19.20 -4.30 18.50
N ASN A 350 -20.10 -4.37 17.51
CA ASN A 350 -21.54 -4.28 17.79
C ASN A 350 -22.38 -5.51 17.43
N ASP A 351 -21.87 -6.46 16.62
CA ASP A 351 -22.68 -7.60 16.12
C ASP A 351 -21.85 -8.85 15.74
N GLU A 352 -20.57 -8.96 16.15
CA GLU A 352 -19.64 -10.02 15.69
C GLU A 352 -19.70 -10.26 14.17
N LEU A 353 -19.71 -9.17 13.40
CA LEU A 353 -20.02 -9.20 11.97
C LEU A 353 -19.02 -10.04 11.15
N LEU A 354 -17.77 -10.14 11.60
CA LEU A 354 -16.71 -10.90 10.96
C LEU A 354 -16.01 -11.82 11.98
N LYS A 355 -15.99 -13.12 11.71
CA LYS A 355 -15.31 -14.13 12.53
C LYS A 355 -13.79 -14.00 12.47
N SER A 356 -13.28 -13.52 11.35
CA SER A 356 -11.85 -13.30 11.12
C SER A 356 -11.63 -12.14 10.16
N ILE A 357 -10.53 -11.42 10.34
CA ILE A 357 -10.13 -10.28 9.51
C ILE A 357 -8.65 -10.40 9.15
N THR A 358 -8.36 -10.34 7.85
CA THR A 358 -6.99 -10.17 7.35
C THR A 358 -6.57 -8.71 7.36
N LEU A 359 -5.50 -8.38 8.07
CA LEU A 359 -4.93 -7.02 8.08
C LEU A 359 -4.20 -6.71 6.76
N SER A 360 -4.16 -5.44 6.39
CA SER A 360 -3.51 -5.00 5.16
C SER A 360 -2.01 -5.32 5.15
N PRO A 361 -1.47 -5.92 4.07
CA PRO A 361 -0.05 -6.23 3.94
C PRO A 361 0.82 -4.97 3.74
N GLU A 362 0.20 -3.78 3.63
CA GLU A 362 0.90 -2.51 3.47
C GLU A 362 1.32 -1.87 4.80
N ILE A 363 0.88 -2.42 5.93
CA ILE A 363 1.20 -1.95 7.27
C ILE A 363 2.59 -2.44 7.70
N SER A 364 3.36 -1.58 8.35
CA SER A 364 4.67 -1.97 8.91
C SER A 364 4.53 -2.90 10.12
N ARG A 365 5.59 -3.64 10.44
CA ARG A 365 5.67 -4.51 11.62
C ARG A 365 5.39 -3.77 12.92
N GLU A 366 5.89 -2.54 13.07
CA GLU A 366 5.69 -1.75 14.29
C GLU A 366 4.24 -1.26 14.42
N GLU A 367 3.61 -0.88 13.31
CA GLU A 367 2.19 -0.53 13.29
C GLU A 367 1.29 -1.76 13.54
N LEU A 368 1.61 -2.91 12.93
CA LEU A 368 0.91 -4.17 13.19
C LEU A 368 0.92 -4.52 14.69
N ARG A 369 2.09 -4.38 15.36
CA ARG A 369 2.19 -4.61 16.80
C ARG A 369 1.24 -3.71 17.60
N LYS A 370 1.11 -2.44 17.21
CA LYS A 370 0.18 -1.50 17.85
C LYS A 370 -1.28 -1.89 17.61
N VAL A 371 -1.64 -2.27 16.38
CA VAL A 371 -3.00 -2.70 16.05
C VAL A 371 -3.37 -3.95 16.83
N VAL A 372 -2.56 -5.01 16.75
CA VAL A 372 -2.83 -6.30 17.39
C VAL A 372 -2.90 -6.16 18.91
N SER A 373 -1.99 -5.40 19.53
CA SER A 373 -2.04 -5.15 20.98
C SER A 373 -3.29 -4.39 21.43
N HIS A 374 -3.79 -3.43 20.63
CA HIS A 374 -5.04 -2.74 20.94
C HIS A 374 -6.23 -3.69 20.90
N ILE A 375 -6.31 -4.55 19.87
CA ILE A 375 -7.40 -5.51 19.71
C ILE A 375 -7.38 -6.55 20.83
N HIS A 376 -6.21 -7.09 21.19
CA HIS A 376 -6.11 -8.05 22.30
C HIS A 376 -6.48 -7.47 23.68
N ASN A 377 -6.43 -6.15 23.84
CA ASN A 377 -6.84 -5.45 25.05
C ASN A 377 -8.31 -4.97 25.02
N SER A 378 -9.03 -5.29 23.95
CA SER A 378 -10.44 -4.94 23.76
C SER A 378 -11.35 -6.16 23.90
N ASP A 379 -12.66 -5.96 23.96
CA ASP A 379 -13.66 -7.03 24.00
C ASP A 379 -13.91 -7.68 22.62
N ILE A 380 -13.08 -7.42 21.61
CA ILE A 380 -13.23 -7.96 20.26
C ILE A 380 -12.82 -9.43 20.21
N VAL A 381 -13.73 -10.26 19.71
CA VAL A 381 -13.56 -11.72 19.60
C VAL A 381 -13.00 -12.15 18.24
N SER A 382 -13.03 -11.28 17.22
CA SER A 382 -12.62 -11.59 15.86
C SER A 382 -11.16 -12.02 15.75
N GLN A 383 -10.91 -13.09 14.98
CA GLN A 383 -9.57 -13.59 14.73
C GLN A 383 -8.80 -12.64 13.81
N LEU A 384 -7.51 -12.45 14.10
CA LEU A 384 -6.62 -11.66 13.26
C LEU A 384 -5.78 -12.55 12.36
N GLU A 385 -5.72 -12.19 11.08
CA GLU A 385 -4.95 -12.87 10.05
C GLU A 385 -3.99 -11.94 9.35
N PHE A 386 -2.92 -12.50 8.82
CA PHE A 386 -1.95 -11.75 8.02
C PHE A 386 -1.46 -12.57 6.84
N LEU A 387 -1.38 -11.92 5.66
CA LEU A 387 -0.82 -12.54 4.47
C LEU A 387 0.71 -12.59 4.59
N VAL A 388 1.29 -13.77 4.40
CA VAL A 388 2.74 -14.00 4.54
C VAL A 388 3.43 -14.47 3.27
N GLN A 389 2.67 -14.96 2.29
CA GLN A 389 3.18 -15.49 1.03
C GLN A 389 2.25 -15.18 -0.14
N GLY A 390 2.80 -14.86 -1.30
CA GLY A 390 2.06 -14.76 -2.57
C GLY A 390 2.36 -13.50 -3.38
N ASN A 391 1.86 -13.43 -4.62
CA ASN A 391 1.97 -12.21 -5.43
C ASN A 391 0.85 -11.24 -5.05
N LEU A 392 1.19 -10.17 -4.33
CA LEU A 392 0.23 -9.11 -4.00
C LEU A 392 -0.33 -8.49 -5.28
N GLU A 393 -1.65 -8.32 -5.33
CA GLU A 393 -2.33 -7.63 -6.44
C GLU A 393 -1.96 -6.14 -6.42
N ALA A 394 -1.40 -5.66 -7.53
CA ALA A 394 -0.94 -4.28 -7.67
C ALA A 394 -2.02 -3.39 -8.29
N LEU A 395 -2.82 -3.93 -9.21
CA LEU A 395 -3.89 -3.19 -9.88
C LEU A 395 -4.98 -4.13 -10.37
N VAL A 396 -6.23 -3.71 -10.22
CA VAL A 396 -7.37 -4.25 -10.95
C VAL A 396 -7.88 -3.18 -11.90
N SER A 397 -8.05 -3.53 -13.17
CA SER A 397 -8.62 -2.66 -14.21
C SER A 397 -9.92 -3.25 -14.75
N GLU A 398 -10.93 -2.42 -14.96
CA GLU A 398 -12.21 -2.79 -15.57
C GLU A 398 -12.09 -3.08 -17.08
N ASP A 399 -10.95 -2.69 -17.68
CA ASP A 399 -10.65 -2.93 -19.09
C ASP A 399 -9.95 -4.28 -19.28
N CYS A 400 -10.28 -4.97 -20.38
CA CYS A 400 -9.57 -6.17 -20.81
C CYS A 400 -8.31 -5.78 -21.60
N LEU A 401 -7.17 -5.72 -20.93
CA LEU A 401 -5.89 -5.36 -21.55
C LEU A 401 -5.49 -6.32 -22.68
N PRO A 402 -5.66 -7.65 -22.56
CA PRO A 402 -5.38 -8.56 -23.67
C PRO A 402 -6.30 -8.37 -24.88
N CYS A 403 -7.52 -7.85 -24.67
CA CYS A 403 -8.47 -7.60 -25.76
C CYS A 403 -8.08 -6.39 -26.63
N VAL A 404 -7.23 -5.48 -26.13
CA VAL A 404 -6.74 -4.33 -26.92
C VAL A 404 -5.46 -4.64 -27.72
N ILE A 405 -4.87 -5.82 -27.52
CA ILE A 405 -3.66 -6.24 -28.24
C ILE A 405 -4.01 -6.47 -29.72
N LYS A 406 -3.32 -5.76 -30.61
CA LYS A 406 -3.48 -5.89 -32.08
C LYS A 406 -2.42 -6.79 -32.74
N ASP A 407 -1.46 -7.30 -31.98
CA ASP A 407 -0.39 -8.14 -32.51
C ASP A 407 -0.90 -9.56 -32.81
N GLU A 408 -1.00 -9.89 -34.10
CA GLU A 408 -1.49 -11.19 -34.58
C GLU A 408 -0.70 -12.38 -34.04
N LYS A 409 0.60 -12.24 -33.75
CA LYS A 409 1.40 -13.34 -33.20
C LYS A 409 1.00 -13.65 -31.77
N ILE A 410 0.81 -12.61 -30.95
CA ILE A 410 0.35 -12.75 -29.56
C ILE A 410 -1.05 -13.33 -29.55
N ILE A 411 -1.94 -12.79 -30.39
CA ILE A 411 -3.32 -13.29 -30.56
C ILE A 411 -3.33 -14.77 -30.92
N ASN A 412 -2.54 -15.19 -31.92
CA ASN A 412 -2.50 -16.58 -32.33
C ASN A 412 -1.94 -17.50 -31.23
N LYS A 413 -0.96 -17.03 -30.46
CA LYS A 413 -0.44 -17.78 -29.31
C LYS A 413 -1.50 -17.97 -28.22
N LEU A 414 -2.26 -16.91 -27.92
CA LEU A 414 -3.35 -16.94 -26.94
C LEU A 414 -4.51 -17.86 -27.37
N LYS A 415 -4.85 -17.87 -28.67
CA LYS A 415 -5.88 -18.77 -29.22
C LYS A 415 -5.46 -20.24 -29.12
N ASN A 416 -4.19 -20.54 -29.38
CA ASN A 416 -3.69 -21.91 -29.45
C ASN A 416 -3.22 -22.47 -28.10
N SER A 417 -3.02 -21.61 -27.09
CA SER A 417 -2.56 -22.01 -25.77
C SER A 417 -3.28 -21.19 -24.70
N PRO A 418 -4.48 -21.63 -24.26
CA PRO A 418 -5.28 -20.91 -23.27
C PRO A 418 -4.59 -20.81 -21.90
N TYR A 419 -3.59 -21.64 -21.64
CA TYR A 419 -2.76 -21.63 -20.42
C TYR A 419 -1.48 -20.80 -20.57
N THR A 420 -1.42 -19.88 -21.54
CA THR A 420 -0.24 -19.02 -21.71
C THR A 420 -0.16 -18.02 -20.57
N PHE A 421 0.93 -18.07 -19.81
CA PHE A 421 1.28 -17.01 -18.87
C PHE A 421 1.39 -15.66 -19.59
N LEU A 422 0.68 -14.65 -19.07
CA LEU A 422 0.73 -13.27 -19.52
C LEU A 422 1.39 -12.40 -18.45
N GLY A 423 2.12 -11.39 -18.90
CA GLY A 423 2.67 -10.40 -17.99
C GLY A 423 3.11 -9.13 -18.70
N ILE A 424 3.08 -8.02 -17.97
CA ILE A 424 3.60 -6.72 -18.42
C ILE A 424 5.03 -6.61 -17.96
N LYS A 425 5.91 -6.20 -18.87
CA LYS A 425 7.33 -6.02 -18.57
C LYS A 425 7.64 -4.54 -18.35
N ASP A 426 8.26 -4.22 -17.21
CA ASP A 426 8.72 -2.85 -16.93
C ASP A 426 10.10 -2.56 -17.56
N PHE A 427 10.57 -1.32 -17.41
CA PHE A 427 11.89 -0.88 -17.87
C PHE A 427 13.06 -1.53 -17.11
N LYS A 428 12.81 -2.08 -15.91
CA LYS A 428 13.79 -2.85 -15.12
C LYS A 428 13.78 -4.35 -15.48
N ASN A 429 13.07 -4.73 -16.54
CA ASN A 429 12.86 -6.11 -16.98
C ASN A 429 12.11 -7.01 -15.98
N ARG A 430 11.41 -6.44 -15.02
CA ARG A 430 10.50 -7.18 -14.14
C ARG A 430 9.22 -7.51 -14.90
N ILE A 431 8.68 -8.69 -14.65
CA ILE A 431 7.45 -9.16 -15.29
C ILE A 431 6.35 -9.21 -14.23
N PHE A 432 5.32 -8.40 -14.42
CA PHE A 432 4.13 -8.33 -13.60
C PHE A 432 3.09 -9.28 -14.19
N PRO A 433 2.71 -10.36 -13.50
CA PRO A 433 1.70 -11.30 -13.98
C PRO A 433 0.38 -10.59 -14.30
N VAL A 434 -0.25 -11.00 -15.40
CA VAL A 434 -1.54 -10.49 -15.84
C VAL A 434 -2.53 -11.63 -15.95
N GLU A 435 -3.69 -11.45 -15.33
CA GLU A 435 -4.81 -12.37 -15.40
C GLU A 435 -6.11 -11.67 -15.79
N ILE A 436 -7.03 -12.43 -16.35
CA ILE A 436 -8.36 -11.94 -16.73
C ILE A 436 -9.40 -12.74 -15.97
N ASP A 437 -10.29 -12.03 -15.29
CA ASP A 437 -11.40 -12.66 -14.58
C ASP A 437 -12.59 -12.98 -15.52
N ALA A 438 -13.62 -13.61 -14.96
CA ALA A 438 -14.83 -13.98 -15.68
C ALA A 438 -15.62 -12.75 -16.23
N GLU A 439 -15.39 -11.54 -15.72
CA GLU A 439 -16.04 -10.30 -16.16
C GLU A 439 -15.13 -9.44 -17.07
N CYS A 440 -14.03 -10.00 -17.57
CA CYS A 440 -13.05 -9.30 -18.41
C CYS A 440 -12.23 -8.21 -17.68
N ARG A 441 -12.18 -8.22 -16.35
CA ARG A 441 -11.26 -7.34 -15.61
C ARG A 441 -9.85 -7.85 -15.71
N THR A 442 -8.90 -6.92 -15.84
CA THR A 442 -7.48 -7.22 -15.82
C THR A 442 -6.94 -7.10 -14.41
N HIS A 443 -6.41 -8.20 -13.91
CA HIS A 443 -5.71 -8.30 -12.63
C HIS A 443 -4.20 -8.28 -12.91
N ILE A 444 -3.49 -7.33 -12.30
CA ILE A 444 -2.04 -7.19 -12.42
C ILE A 444 -1.44 -7.43 -11.04
N SER A 445 -0.66 -8.50 -10.90
CA SER A 445 0.04 -8.80 -9.66
C SER A 445 1.47 -8.26 -9.66
N ASN A 446 2.02 -8.05 -8.47
CA ASN A 446 3.42 -7.67 -8.29
C ASN A 446 4.38 -8.70 -8.87
N SER A 447 5.50 -8.22 -9.42
CA SER A 447 6.50 -9.03 -10.10
C SER A 447 7.30 -9.98 -9.20
N VAL A 448 7.19 -9.83 -7.88
CA VAL A 448 7.88 -10.61 -6.85
C VAL A 448 6.88 -11.02 -5.79
N GLU A 449 7.07 -12.18 -5.17
CA GLU A 449 6.18 -12.65 -4.11
C GLU A 449 6.53 -12.05 -2.76
N LEU A 450 5.51 -11.73 -1.95
CA LEU A 450 5.68 -11.56 -0.51
C LEU A 450 6.19 -12.88 0.09
N CYS A 451 7.13 -12.79 1.03
CA CYS A 451 7.60 -13.93 1.81
C CYS A 451 8.06 -13.44 3.18
N LEU A 452 7.33 -13.86 4.22
CA LEU A 452 7.60 -13.53 5.62
C LEU A 452 7.99 -14.76 6.46
N LEU A 453 8.47 -15.84 5.82
CA LEU A 453 8.81 -17.09 6.49
C LEU A 453 9.80 -16.91 7.65
N ASP A 454 10.85 -16.10 7.46
CA ASP A 454 11.83 -15.80 8.50
C ASP A 454 11.33 -14.81 9.57
N HIS A 455 10.13 -14.25 9.38
CA HIS A 455 9.46 -13.38 10.33
C HIS A 455 8.33 -14.07 11.10
N ILE A 456 8.10 -15.36 10.89
CA ILE A 456 7.12 -16.17 11.65
C ILE A 456 7.28 -16.00 13.17
N PRO A 457 8.50 -16.02 13.77
CA PRO A 457 8.65 -15.82 15.21
C PRO A 457 8.07 -14.49 15.70
N TYR A 458 8.24 -13.42 14.92
CA TYR A 458 7.70 -12.10 15.24
C TYR A 458 6.18 -12.07 15.12
N LEU A 459 5.62 -12.68 14.08
CA LEU A 459 4.16 -12.76 13.88
C LEU A 459 3.48 -13.61 14.96
N GLN A 460 4.17 -14.66 15.42
CA GLN A 460 3.73 -15.49 16.55
C GLN A 460 3.75 -14.73 17.88
N ASP A 461 4.81 -13.97 18.14
CA ASP A 461 4.91 -13.09 19.33
C ASP A 461 3.83 -12.01 19.35
N MET A 462 3.47 -11.45 18.19
CA MET A 462 2.37 -10.47 18.10
C MET A 462 1.02 -11.06 18.48
N GLY A 463 0.82 -12.35 18.25
CA GLY A 463 -0.41 -13.07 18.58
C GLY A 463 -1.44 -13.12 17.46
N PHE A 464 -1.02 -13.16 16.19
CA PHE A 464 -1.92 -13.49 15.08
C PHE A 464 -2.53 -14.88 15.28
N ASN A 465 -3.78 -15.08 14.86
CA ASN A 465 -4.44 -16.39 14.95
C ASN A 465 -4.16 -17.27 13.73
N SER A 466 -4.02 -16.67 12.55
CA SER A 466 -3.68 -17.41 11.34
C SER A 466 -2.78 -16.63 10.39
N LEU A 467 -1.90 -17.34 9.70
CA LEU A 467 -1.09 -16.81 8.62
C LEU A 467 -1.61 -17.33 7.29
N VAL A 468 -1.71 -16.45 6.31
CA VAL A 468 -2.39 -16.72 5.04
C VAL A 468 -1.37 -16.79 3.91
N ILE A 469 -1.48 -17.84 3.09
CA ILE A 469 -0.71 -18.03 1.87
C ILE A 469 -1.64 -17.80 0.67
N ASP A 470 -1.28 -16.90 -0.24
CA ASP A 470 -1.98 -16.77 -1.51
C ASP A 470 -1.28 -17.60 -2.59
N SER A 471 -2.00 -18.60 -3.09
CA SER A 471 -1.52 -19.52 -4.10
C SER A 471 -2.48 -19.66 -5.29
N ARG A 472 -3.37 -18.68 -5.47
CA ARG A 472 -4.22 -18.62 -6.67
C ARG A 472 -3.34 -18.56 -7.91
N SER A 473 -3.76 -19.25 -8.98
CA SER A 473 -3.01 -19.42 -10.23
C SER A 473 -1.63 -20.08 -10.09
N LYS A 474 -1.37 -20.79 -8.98
CA LYS A 474 -0.17 -21.60 -8.79
C LYS A 474 -0.47 -23.08 -9.04
N PRO A 475 0.51 -23.86 -9.52
CA PRO A 475 0.36 -25.30 -9.68
C PRO A 475 0.29 -26.02 -8.33
N SER A 476 -0.38 -27.18 -8.30
CA SER A 476 -0.54 -28.02 -7.09
C SER A 476 0.77 -28.34 -6.37
N ASP A 477 1.86 -28.62 -7.11
CA ASP A 477 3.17 -28.90 -6.50
C ASP A 477 3.73 -27.70 -5.73
N TYR A 478 3.52 -26.48 -6.23
CA TYR A 478 3.88 -25.26 -5.51
C TYR A 478 3.06 -25.15 -4.22
N VAL A 479 1.75 -25.38 -4.30
CA VAL A 479 0.83 -25.29 -3.16
C VAL A 479 1.25 -26.23 -2.04
N HIS A 480 1.42 -27.52 -2.36
CA HIS A 480 1.82 -28.53 -1.40
C HIS A 480 3.17 -28.16 -0.77
N THR A 481 4.17 -27.84 -1.59
CA THR A 481 5.52 -27.51 -1.11
C THR A 481 5.51 -26.28 -0.21
N MET A 482 4.76 -25.24 -0.57
CA MET A 482 4.71 -24.00 0.19
C MET A 482 4.07 -24.20 1.56
N ILE A 483 2.97 -24.95 1.64
CA ILE A 483 2.34 -25.28 2.92
C ILE A 483 3.29 -26.06 3.82
N SER A 484 3.94 -27.11 3.30
CA SER A 484 4.89 -27.90 4.08
C SER A 484 6.06 -27.06 4.63
N LEU A 485 6.59 -26.11 3.83
CA LEU A 485 7.67 -25.22 4.29
C LEU A 485 7.22 -24.27 5.40
N TYR A 486 6.02 -23.72 5.31
CA TYR A 486 5.47 -22.83 6.36
C TYR A 486 5.07 -23.61 7.62
N GLN A 487 4.57 -24.84 7.49
CA GLN A 487 4.33 -25.72 8.64
C GLN A 487 5.62 -26.07 9.36
N GLU A 488 6.66 -26.49 8.63
CA GLU A 488 7.98 -26.76 9.20
C GLU A 488 8.50 -25.53 9.95
N ALA A 489 8.35 -24.33 9.38
CA ALA A 489 8.76 -23.09 10.02
C ALA A 489 7.98 -22.78 11.32
N LEU A 490 6.67 -23.02 11.34
CA LEU A 490 5.83 -22.86 12.53
C LEU A 490 6.17 -23.89 13.63
N GLU A 491 6.41 -25.13 13.26
CA GLU A 491 6.82 -26.20 14.16
C GLU A 491 8.16 -25.90 14.82
N LEU A 492 9.17 -25.50 14.03
CA LEU A 492 10.49 -25.11 14.53
C LEU A 492 10.40 -23.91 15.48
N THR A 493 9.56 -22.92 15.15
CA THR A 493 9.34 -21.74 15.98
C THR A 493 8.68 -22.11 17.31
N THR A 494 7.63 -22.93 17.26
CA THR A 494 6.88 -23.35 18.45
C THR A 494 7.69 -24.28 19.35
N ALA A 495 8.52 -25.15 18.78
CA ALA A 495 9.40 -26.04 19.52
C ALA A 495 10.60 -25.32 20.16
N GLY A 496 10.84 -24.05 19.83
CA GLY A 496 12.00 -23.30 20.31
C GLY A 496 13.33 -23.87 19.79
N GLU A 497 13.37 -24.26 18.51
CA GLU A 497 14.52 -24.92 17.88
C GLU A 497 15.84 -24.16 18.11
N PRO A 498 16.92 -24.84 18.54
CA PRO A 498 18.26 -24.25 18.58
C PRO A 498 18.71 -23.80 17.19
N HIS A 499 19.20 -22.56 17.08
CA HIS A 499 19.57 -21.94 15.80
C HIS A 499 18.39 -21.74 14.82
N LEU A 500 17.21 -21.44 15.35
CA LEU A 500 15.98 -21.15 14.58
C LEU A 500 16.23 -20.25 13.36
N GLU A 501 16.93 -19.13 13.50
CA GLU A 501 17.22 -18.20 12.39
C GLU A 501 17.91 -18.88 11.20
N LYS A 502 18.89 -19.75 11.47
CA LYS A 502 19.63 -20.48 10.44
C LYS A 502 18.72 -21.50 9.73
N ARG A 503 17.83 -22.15 10.48
CA ARG A 503 16.85 -23.10 9.92
C ARG A 503 15.83 -22.38 9.04
N LEU A 504 15.22 -21.31 9.54
CA LEU A 504 14.28 -20.49 8.78
C LEU A 504 14.93 -19.91 7.52
N HIS A 505 16.19 -19.46 7.60
CA HIS A 505 16.93 -19.01 6.43
C HIS A 505 17.09 -20.13 5.38
N SER A 506 17.36 -21.37 5.80
CA SER A 506 17.42 -22.53 4.88
C SER A 506 16.08 -22.78 4.19
N LEU A 507 14.97 -22.68 4.92
CA LEU A 507 13.62 -22.80 4.36
C LEU A 507 13.29 -21.66 3.40
N LYS A 508 13.65 -20.42 3.74
CA LYS A 508 13.49 -19.24 2.88
C LYS A 508 14.24 -19.39 1.56
N ILE A 509 15.42 -20.02 1.56
CA ILE A 509 16.14 -20.35 0.31
C ILE A 509 15.33 -21.33 -0.56
N LYS A 510 14.65 -22.32 0.04
CA LYS A 510 13.78 -23.24 -0.70
C LYS A 510 12.58 -22.50 -1.28
N VAL A 511 11.91 -21.65 -0.48
CA VAL A 511 10.80 -20.78 -0.94
C VAL A 511 11.22 -19.93 -2.13
N LYS A 512 12.36 -19.23 -2.03
CA LYS A 512 12.87 -18.36 -3.10
C LYS A 512 13.07 -19.08 -4.45
N LYS A 513 13.38 -20.38 -4.43
CA LYS A 513 13.60 -21.17 -5.66
C LYS A 513 12.30 -21.48 -6.41
N ILE A 514 11.18 -21.55 -5.70
CA ILE A 514 9.88 -21.91 -6.26
C ILE A 514 8.95 -20.70 -6.45
N SER A 515 9.24 -19.56 -5.81
CA SER A 515 8.49 -18.31 -5.95
C SER A 515 8.67 -17.63 -7.31
N ASN A 516 7.59 -17.02 -7.81
CA ASN A 516 7.57 -16.27 -9.06
C ASN A 516 8.33 -14.95 -8.93
N GLY A 517 9.34 -14.77 -9.79
CA GLY A 517 10.10 -13.52 -9.90
C GLY A 517 11.03 -13.21 -8.71
N GLY A 518 11.05 -14.06 -7.68
CA GLY A 518 11.80 -13.88 -6.45
C GLY A 518 10.89 -13.59 -5.25
N ILE A 519 11.49 -13.10 -4.17
CA ILE A 519 10.79 -12.81 -2.91
C ILE A 519 11.13 -11.42 -2.38
N THR A 520 10.18 -10.81 -1.68
CA THR A 520 10.29 -9.53 -0.98
C THR A 520 9.59 -9.60 0.37
N THR A 521 9.99 -8.76 1.32
CA THR A 521 9.23 -8.54 2.57
C THR A 521 8.07 -7.56 2.39
N GLY A 522 7.93 -6.97 1.19
CA GLY A 522 6.95 -5.91 0.93
C GLY A 522 7.15 -4.73 1.90
N ASN A 523 6.05 -4.18 2.38
CA ASN A 523 6.06 -3.05 3.31
C ASN A 523 6.23 -3.48 4.77
N PHE A 524 6.33 -4.79 5.06
CA PHE A 524 6.38 -5.29 6.43
C PHE A 524 7.51 -4.68 7.28
N LEU A 525 8.68 -4.39 6.69
CA LEU A 525 9.81 -3.84 7.47
C LEU A 525 9.79 -2.31 7.66
N ARG A 526 9.17 -1.56 6.75
CA ARG A 526 9.32 -0.09 6.63
C ARG A 526 8.01 0.68 6.45
N GLY A 527 6.88 0.00 6.27
CA GLY A 527 5.62 0.63 5.91
C GLY A 527 5.70 1.37 4.56
N VAL A 528 4.63 2.09 4.20
CA VAL A 528 4.59 2.92 2.98
C VAL A 528 5.27 4.29 3.18
N HIS A 529 5.45 4.73 4.43
CA HIS A 529 5.86 6.10 4.76
C HIS A 529 7.37 6.34 4.81
N ASP A 530 8.19 5.28 4.86
CA ASP A 530 9.66 5.40 5.02
C ASP A 530 10.43 5.53 3.68
N ASP A 531 9.75 5.53 2.54
CA ASP A 531 10.36 5.61 1.19
C ASP A 531 10.38 7.03 0.58
N ASN A 532 10.04 8.07 1.35
CA ASN A 532 10.05 9.49 0.91
C ASN A 532 11.23 10.32 1.43
#